data_AF-A0AA40RXJ3-F1
#
_entry.id   AF-A0AA40RXJ3-F1
#
_cell.length_a   1.000
_cell.length_b   1.000
_cell.length_c   1.000
_cell.angle_alpha   90.00
_cell.angle_beta   90.00
_cell.angle_gamma   90.00
#
_symmetry.space_group_name_H-M   'P 1'
#
loop_
_entity.id
_entity.type
_entity.pdbx_description
1 polymer ?
#
loop_
_entity_poly.entity_id
_entity_poly.type
_entity_poly.pdbx_seq_one_letter_code
_entity_poly.pdbx_strand_id
1 'polypeptide(L)'
;MNDLFYPVPEPMPYESILSIYLKLSHANFMGLPSLGRVLGNECLNMRRIWQWFQPDSIDTIKLKFPELEKHLPWNYAPFEGLADLGRGIVFCPYCIRFGYHSVFNLVEWHKVCVLHKCHLLVACSLCSDNYLRGFQASKPIPQITSRCRECGFYDIGLVREIKMRRSKGLDSALQHFGEAQASWYTQVKKTHKEGSIHGAYYYKFSGCRQGFTAPFERAFRMQSPERIAKIRRDDQPIAWVKLPSFSEAGSWGKYECRIDNIQEACERLESSYLSGHRSCVASINTVTGYSDGTEKKAKLCPVALAYILLRLKLAYLNWPVPGSISALSSGFAYAEDVIPLLSPEWNYRELRVAYLSILGRLQLQVSEGKEFLILCRFGISLPWRYRSLDFIRKSSYGFRTLCRTPTCTLEIYRDGFGGPLLIRPDSDSSESETTTVIERLVI
;
A
#
# COMPACT_ATOMS: atom_id res chain seq x y z
N MET A 1 -8.88 9.45 -46.27
CA MET A 1 -8.38 9.71 -44.90
C MET A 1 -7.05 10.42 -45.04
N ASN A 2 -6.86 11.59 -44.43
CA ASN A 2 -5.54 12.21 -44.41
C ASN A 2 -4.59 11.31 -43.61
N ASP A 3 -3.47 10.91 -44.22
CA ASP A 3 -2.50 10.02 -43.59
C ASP A 3 -1.79 10.73 -42.43
N LEU A 4 -2.35 10.61 -41.22
CA LEU A 4 -1.65 11.02 -40.00
C LEU A 4 -0.31 10.29 -39.91
N PHE A 5 0.78 11.04 -39.89
CA PHE A 5 2.13 10.54 -39.75
C PHE A 5 2.44 10.25 -38.27
N TYR A 6 2.95 9.05 -37.98
CA TYR A 6 3.56 8.74 -36.70
C TYR A 6 5.07 8.52 -36.92
N PRO A 7 5.94 9.12 -36.10
CA PRO A 7 7.37 9.00 -36.32
C PRO A 7 7.85 7.57 -36.08
N VAL A 8 8.68 7.05 -36.99
CA VAL A 8 9.35 5.75 -36.81
C VAL A 8 10.49 5.89 -35.79
N PRO A 9 10.59 4.99 -34.80
CA PRO A 9 9.84 3.74 -34.65
C PRO A 9 8.44 3.93 -34.04
N GLU A 10 7.57 2.96 -34.36
CA GLU A 10 6.20 2.76 -33.84
C GLU A 10 6.08 2.99 -32.31
N PRO A 11 4.84 3.15 -31.77
CA PRO A 11 4.65 3.27 -30.34
C PRO A 11 5.45 2.22 -29.57
N MET A 12 6.25 2.67 -28.60
CA MET A 12 7.06 1.74 -27.82
C MET A 12 6.13 0.85 -26.98
N PRO A 13 6.51 -0.40 -26.68
CA PRO A 13 5.72 -1.29 -25.83
C PRO A 13 5.17 -0.60 -24.59
N TYR A 14 3.85 -0.69 -24.38
CA TYR A 14 3.15 -0.11 -23.24
C TYR A 14 3.27 1.42 -23.09
N GLU A 15 3.63 2.13 -24.16
CA GLU A 15 3.52 3.58 -24.24
C GLU A 15 2.06 4.01 -24.03
N SER A 16 1.81 5.05 -23.24
CA SER A 16 0.44 5.47 -22.96
C SER A 16 -0.22 6.07 -24.20
N ILE A 17 -1.53 5.87 -24.33
CA ILE A 17 -2.33 6.54 -25.34
C ILE A 17 -2.16 8.08 -25.30
N LEU A 18 -1.99 8.66 -24.10
CA LEU A 18 -1.66 10.07 -23.92
C LEU A 18 -0.39 10.47 -24.69
N SER A 19 0.69 9.69 -24.56
CA SER A 19 1.95 9.96 -25.25
C SER A 19 1.83 9.81 -26.76
N ILE A 20 1.07 8.82 -27.22
CA ILE A 20 0.81 8.56 -28.64
C ILE A 20 0.07 9.75 -29.29
N TYR A 21 -1.00 10.25 -28.68
CA TYR A 21 -1.73 11.42 -29.22
C TYR A 21 -0.87 12.67 -29.25
N LEU A 22 -0.08 12.92 -28.20
CA LEU A 22 0.82 14.07 -28.18
C LEU A 22 1.84 13.98 -29.32
N LYS A 23 2.37 12.80 -29.60
CA LYS A 23 3.30 12.59 -30.71
C LYS A 23 2.62 12.74 -32.06
N LEU A 24 1.41 12.25 -32.24
CA LEU A 24 0.61 12.51 -33.44
C LEU A 24 0.37 14.01 -33.63
N SER A 25 0.04 14.74 -32.56
CA SER A 25 -0.14 16.19 -32.58
C SER A 25 1.13 16.90 -33.04
N HIS A 26 2.28 16.57 -32.46
CA HIS A 26 3.57 17.17 -32.82
C HIS A 26 4.05 16.78 -34.22
N ALA A 27 3.94 15.51 -34.61
CA ALA A 27 4.44 14.99 -35.87
C ALA A 27 3.65 15.50 -37.09
N ASN A 28 2.37 15.83 -36.88
CA ASN A 28 1.48 16.33 -37.93
C ASN A 28 1.30 17.86 -37.86
N PHE A 29 1.98 18.55 -36.95
CA PHE A 29 1.84 20.00 -36.74
C PHE A 29 0.37 20.42 -36.50
N MET A 30 -0.38 19.59 -35.76
CA MET A 30 -1.80 19.80 -35.47
C MET A 30 -2.03 19.94 -33.98
N GLY A 31 -2.71 21.01 -33.56
CA GLY A 31 -3.20 21.10 -32.18
C GLY A 31 -4.17 19.97 -31.84
N LEU A 32 -4.22 19.58 -30.56
CA LEU A 32 -5.01 18.43 -30.11
C LEU A 32 -6.51 18.49 -30.42
N PRO A 33 -7.20 19.65 -30.37
CA PRO A 33 -8.60 19.73 -30.80
C PRO A 33 -8.79 19.42 -32.29
N SER A 34 -7.85 19.83 -33.15
CA SER A 34 -7.89 19.51 -34.57
C SER A 34 -7.57 18.03 -34.83
N LEU A 35 -6.60 17.47 -34.09
CA LEU A 35 -6.32 16.03 -34.12
C LEU A 35 -7.55 15.22 -33.67
N GLY A 36 -8.23 15.64 -32.61
CA GLY A 36 -9.48 15.03 -32.13
C GLY A 36 -10.53 14.94 -33.23
N ARG A 37 -10.79 16.04 -33.95
CA ARG A 37 -11.73 16.05 -35.08
C ARG A 37 -11.34 15.08 -36.20
N VAL A 38 -10.06 15.00 -36.55
CA VAL A 38 -9.57 14.04 -37.57
C VAL A 38 -9.78 12.59 -37.12
N LEU A 39 -9.72 12.34 -35.82
CA LEU A 39 -9.95 11.04 -35.20
C LEU A 39 -11.42 10.80 -34.82
N GLY A 40 -12.37 11.66 -35.24
CA GLY A 40 -13.79 11.49 -34.93
C GLY A 40 -14.17 11.78 -33.47
N ASN A 41 -13.38 12.57 -32.74
CA ASN A 41 -13.65 12.99 -31.36
C ASN A 41 -13.64 14.51 -31.23
N GLU A 42 -14.82 15.12 -31.35
CA GLU A 42 -15.00 16.58 -31.32
C GLU A 42 -14.86 17.19 -29.92
N CYS A 43 -14.92 16.38 -28.87
CA CYS A 43 -14.98 16.80 -27.46
C CYS A 43 -13.74 16.38 -26.64
N LEU A 44 -12.59 16.22 -27.29
CA LEU A 44 -11.36 15.72 -26.65
C LEU A 44 -10.81 16.75 -25.62
N ASN A 45 -11.12 16.56 -24.33
CA ASN A 45 -10.46 17.28 -23.24
C ASN A 45 -9.30 16.47 -22.68
N MET A 46 -8.11 17.04 -22.79
CA MET A 46 -6.86 16.40 -22.37
C MET A 46 -6.73 16.22 -20.86
N ARG A 47 -7.50 16.96 -20.05
CA ARG A 47 -7.47 16.83 -18.57
C ARG A 47 -8.32 15.66 -18.06
N ARG A 48 -9.23 15.15 -18.88
CA ARG A 48 -10.15 14.07 -18.52
C ARG A 48 -9.85 12.86 -19.38
N ILE A 49 -9.04 11.92 -18.87
CA ILE A 49 -8.63 10.70 -19.60
C ILE A 49 -9.84 10.00 -20.23
N TRP A 50 -11.01 10.08 -19.59
CA TRP A 50 -12.19 9.43 -20.12
C TRP A 50 -12.83 10.00 -21.36
N GLN A 51 -12.58 11.26 -21.67
CA GLN A 51 -13.08 11.85 -22.91
C GLN A 51 -12.28 11.37 -24.14
N TRP A 52 -11.21 10.62 -23.90
CA TRP A 52 -10.44 9.91 -24.91
C TRP A 52 -11.05 8.53 -25.24
N PHE A 53 -12.10 8.12 -24.51
CA PHE A 53 -12.75 6.82 -24.65
C PHE A 53 -13.91 6.84 -25.66
N GLN A 54 -13.82 7.64 -26.72
CA GLN A 54 -14.83 7.58 -27.79
C GLN A 54 -14.50 6.40 -28.72
N PRO A 55 -15.40 5.40 -28.87
CA PRO A 55 -15.16 4.20 -29.67
C PRO A 55 -14.63 4.51 -31.08
N ASP A 56 -15.22 5.50 -31.75
CA ASP A 56 -14.85 5.92 -33.11
C ASP A 56 -13.38 6.36 -33.23
N SER A 57 -12.86 7.03 -32.20
CA SER A 57 -11.46 7.47 -32.16
C SER A 57 -10.48 6.34 -31.89
N ILE A 58 -10.89 5.35 -31.10
CA ILE A 58 -10.09 4.17 -30.81
C ILE A 58 -10.00 3.29 -32.05
N ASP A 59 -11.11 3.09 -32.75
CA ASP A 59 -11.13 2.24 -33.95
C ASP A 59 -10.34 2.87 -35.09
N THR A 60 -10.40 4.20 -35.26
CA THR A 60 -9.55 4.92 -36.21
C THR A 60 -8.06 4.76 -35.91
N ILE A 61 -7.66 4.77 -34.63
CA ILE A 61 -6.26 4.58 -34.23
C ILE A 61 -5.83 3.11 -34.37
N LYS A 62 -6.71 2.16 -34.06
CA LYS A 62 -6.44 0.71 -34.22
C LYS A 62 -6.10 0.34 -35.66
N LEU A 63 -6.70 1.01 -36.65
CA LEU A 63 -6.34 0.83 -38.06
C LEU A 63 -4.86 1.16 -38.35
N LYS A 64 -4.24 2.06 -37.57
CA LYS A 64 -2.82 2.43 -37.71
C LYS A 64 -1.90 1.69 -36.75
N PHE A 65 -2.39 1.28 -35.59
CA PHE A 65 -1.63 0.53 -34.58
C PHE A 65 -2.41 -0.72 -34.17
N PRO A 66 -2.19 -1.87 -34.84
CA PRO A 66 -2.93 -3.09 -34.57
C PRO A 66 -2.83 -3.57 -33.12
N GLU A 67 -1.72 -3.29 -32.43
CA GLU A 67 -1.51 -3.64 -31.02
C GLU A 67 -1.96 -2.55 -30.03
N LEU A 68 -2.86 -1.65 -30.44
CA LEU A 68 -3.28 -0.49 -29.62
C LEU A 68 -3.72 -0.89 -28.21
N GLU A 69 -4.30 -2.08 -28.04
CA GLU A 69 -4.79 -2.60 -26.76
C GLU A 69 -3.75 -2.54 -25.62
N LYS A 70 -2.46 -2.71 -25.92
CA LYS A 70 -1.38 -2.65 -24.92
C LYS A 70 -1.16 -1.24 -24.36
N HIS A 71 -1.68 -0.22 -25.03
CA HIS A 71 -1.47 1.20 -24.75
C HIS A 71 -2.67 1.85 -24.04
N LEU A 72 -3.76 1.09 -23.86
CA LEU A 72 -5.03 1.57 -23.32
C LEU A 72 -5.09 1.34 -21.81
N PRO A 73 -5.17 2.40 -20.97
CA PRO A 73 -5.08 2.23 -19.52
C PRO A 73 -6.30 1.54 -18.91
N TRP A 74 -7.47 1.63 -19.55
CA TRP A 74 -8.67 0.93 -19.11
C TRP A 74 -8.58 -0.58 -19.31
N ASN A 75 -7.59 -1.12 -20.03
CA ASN A 75 -7.34 -2.56 -20.03
C ASN A 75 -6.76 -3.04 -18.69
N TYR A 76 -6.14 -2.13 -17.94
CA TYR A 76 -5.39 -2.42 -16.72
C TYR A 76 -6.09 -1.91 -15.44
N ALA A 77 -6.99 -0.93 -15.53
CA ALA A 77 -7.75 -0.44 -14.37
C ALA A 77 -9.23 -0.19 -14.73
N PRO A 78 -10.16 -0.26 -13.75
CA PRO A 78 -11.51 0.26 -13.94
C PRO A 78 -11.48 1.79 -14.02
N PHE A 79 -12.58 2.40 -14.46
CA PHE A 79 -12.67 3.84 -14.73
C PHE A 79 -12.27 4.69 -13.51
N GLU A 80 -12.81 4.35 -12.35
CA GLU A 80 -12.55 4.96 -11.05
C GLU A 80 -11.11 4.76 -10.54
N GLY A 81 -10.35 3.87 -11.17
CA GLY A 81 -8.93 3.64 -10.90
C GLY A 81 -7.97 4.37 -11.84
N LEU A 82 -8.49 5.16 -12.79
CA LEU A 82 -7.70 5.93 -13.73
C LEU A 82 -7.37 7.31 -13.20
N ALA A 83 -6.19 7.81 -13.58
CA ALA A 83 -5.66 9.06 -13.07
C ALA A 83 -6.46 10.28 -13.54
N ASP A 84 -6.67 11.26 -12.65
CA ASP A 84 -7.15 12.59 -13.04
C ASP A 84 -5.98 13.48 -13.48
N LEU A 85 -5.84 13.70 -14.79
CA LEU A 85 -4.78 14.56 -15.34
C LEU A 85 -4.93 16.03 -14.93
N GLY A 86 -6.09 16.44 -14.41
CA GLY A 86 -6.27 17.75 -13.76
C GLY A 86 -5.40 17.93 -12.50
N ARG A 87 -4.97 16.83 -11.86
CA ARG A 87 -4.05 16.84 -10.70
C ARG A 87 -2.57 16.88 -11.09
N GLY A 88 -2.28 16.79 -12.39
CA GLY A 88 -0.94 16.78 -12.94
C GLY A 88 -0.54 15.43 -13.52
N ILE A 89 0.45 15.45 -14.41
CA ILE A 89 0.92 14.24 -15.10
C ILE A 89 1.91 13.49 -14.23
N VAL A 90 1.68 12.20 -14.04
CA VAL A 90 2.61 11.30 -13.34
C VAL A 90 3.66 10.79 -14.31
N PHE A 91 4.94 10.95 -13.99
CA PHE A 91 6.03 10.59 -14.89
C PHE A 91 7.24 10.00 -14.15
N CYS A 92 8.05 9.24 -14.89
CA CYS A 92 9.37 8.83 -14.43
C CYS A 92 10.40 9.85 -14.93
N PRO A 93 11.28 10.40 -14.06
CA PRO A 93 12.27 11.41 -14.43
C PRO A 93 13.34 10.92 -15.41
N TYR A 94 13.42 9.61 -15.64
CA TYR A 94 14.33 8.97 -16.60
C TYR A 94 13.61 8.56 -17.89
N CYS A 95 12.42 7.93 -17.81
CA CYS A 95 11.62 7.57 -19.00
C CYS A 95 11.31 8.78 -19.89
N ILE A 96 10.95 9.91 -19.26
CA ILE A 96 10.58 11.11 -20.00
C ILE A 96 11.76 11.69 -20.81
N ARG A 97 13.01 11.38 -20.42
CA ARG A 97 14.23 11.81 -21.13
C ARG A 97 14.47 11.08 -22.44
N PHE A 98 13.69 10.06 -22.76
CA PHE A 98 13.66 9.48 -24.10
C PHE A 98 12.24 9.50 -24.67
N GLY A 99 11.38 10.39 -24.16
CA GLY A 99 10.03 10.61 -24.63
C GLY A 99 9.03 9.51 -24.25
N TYR A 100 9.36 8.61 -23.33
CA TYR A 100 8.46 7.53 -22.93
C TYR A 100 7.59 7.92 -21.74
N HIS A 101 6.29 7.72 -21.87
CA HIS A 101 5.33 7.76 -20.78
C HIS A 101 4.55 6.46 -20.77
N SER A 102 4.67 5.69 -19.69
CA SER A 102 4.03 4.37 -19.54
C SER A 102 2.52 4.48 -19.42
N VAL A 103 1.78 3.50 -19.98
CA VAL A 103 0.33 3.36 -19.77
C VAL A 103 -0.03 3.21 -18.29
N PHE A 104 0.82 2.56 -17.50
CA PHE A 104 0.58 2.34 -16.06
C PHE A 104 0.65 3.63 -15.23
N ASN A 105 1.28 4.69 -15.74
CA ASN A 105 1.27 6.01 -15.10
C ASN A 105 -0.12 6.65 -15.12
N LEU A 106 -1.05 6.13 -15.92
CA LEU A 106 -2.45 6.58 -15.95
C LEU A 106 -3.35 5.82 -14.97
N VAL A 107 -2.78 4.99 -14.09
CA VAL A 107 -3.49 4.36 -12.96
C VAL A 107 -3.25 5.22 -11.71
N GLU A 108 -4.30 5.79 -11.11
CA GLU A 108 -4.25 6.87 -10.08
C GLU A 108 -3.26 6.59 -8.94
N TRP A 109 -3.12 5.34 -8.51
CA TRP A 109 -2.27 4.96 -7.38
C TRP A 109 -0.98 4.22 -7.76
N HIS A 110 -0.62 4.18 -9.05
CA HIS A 110 0.68 3.68 -9.48
C HIS A 110 1.78 4.71 -9.17
N LYS A 111 2.83 4.31 -8.45
CA LYS A 111 3.84 5.25 -7.90
C LYS A 111 5.28 4.90 -8.20
N VAL A 112 5.54 3.85 -8.98
CA VAL A 112 6.89 3.30 -9.16
C VAL A 112 7.20 3.06 -10.63
N CYS A 113 8.40 3.40 -11.06
CA CYS A 113 8.92 2.97 -12.34
C CYS A 113 9.70 1.67 -12.15
N VAL A 114 9.21 0.56 -12.69
CA VAL A 114 9.90 -0.74 -12.63
C VAL A 114 11.20 -0.77 -13.44
N LEU A 115 11.24 -0.06 -14.57
CA LEU A 115 12.42 0.00 -15.45
C LEU A 115 13.60 0.68 -14.76
N HIS A 116 13.35 1.84 -14.12
CA HIS A 116 14.39 2.66 -13.49
C HIS A 116 14.47 2.49 -11.97
N LYS A 117 13.62 1.64 -11.38
CA LYS A 117 13.59 1.33 -9.95
C LYS A 117 13.52 2.60 -9.09
N CYS A 118 12.68 3.55 -9.50
CA CYS A 118 12.51 4.83 -8.80
C CYS A 118 11.03 5.17 -8.57
N HIS A 119 10.75 6.07 -7.63
CA HIS A 119 9.42 6.65 -7.48
C HIS A 119 9.06 7.51 -8.69
N LEU A 120 7.78 7.51 -9.05
CA LEU A 120 7.21 8.44 -10.02
C LEU A 120 7.00 9.81 -9.38
N LEU A 121 7.11 10.86 -10.18
CA LEU A 121 6.91 12.24 -9.80
C LEU A 121 5.65 12.78 -10.46
N VAL A 122 5.09 13.86 -9.91
CA VAL A 122 3.97 14.59 -10.50
C VAL A 122 4.49 15.90 -11.07
N ALA A 123 4.17 16.19 -12.33
CA ALA A 123 4.54 17.46 -12.97
C ALA A 123 3.72 18.61 -12.36
N CYS A 124 4.36 19.77 -12.16
CA CYS A 124 3.63 20.96 -11.69
C CYS A 124 2.57 21.39 -12.71
N SER A 125 1.61 22.22 -12.30
CA SER A 125 0.48 22.65 -13.14
C SER A 125 0.94 23.25 -14.46
N LEU A 126 1.96 24.13 -14.43
CA LEU A 126 2.52 24.75 -15.63
C LEU A 126 3.15 23.72 -16.59
N CYS A 127 3.94 22.77 -16.08
CA CYS A 127 4.54 21.72 -16.90
C CYS A 127 3.48 20.79 -17.49
N SER A 128 2.49 20.40 -16.68
CA SER A 128 1.39 19.56 -17.12
C SER A 128 0.58 20.25 -18.21
N ASP A 129 0.20 21.52 -18.01
CA ASP A 129 -0.57 22.30 -18.98
C ASP A 129 0.19 22.53 -20.28
N ASN A 130 1.50 22.79 -20.21
CA ASN A 130 2.30 22.96 -21.42
C ASN A 130 2.42 21.66 -22.21
N TYR A 131 2.61 20.52 -21.53
CA TYR A 131 2.71 19.22 -22.18
C TYR A 131 1.38 18.76 -22.76
N LEU A 132 0.27 18.92 -22.03
CA LEU A 132 -1.08 18.53 -22.47
C LEU A 132 -1.65 19.42 -23.59
N ARG A 133 -0.99 20.54 -23.96
CA ARG A 133 -1.40 21.37 -25.10
C ARG A 133 -0.96 20.80 -26.46
N GLY A 134 -0.04 19.83 -26.47
CA GLY A 134 0.50 19.26 -27.71
C GLY A 134 1.16 20.31 -28.59
N PHE A 135 1.04 20.15 -29.91
CA PHE A 135 1.62 21.08 -30.87
C PHE A 135 1.00 22.48 -30.80
N GLN A 136 1.86 23.51 -30.73
CA GLN A 136 1.47 24.91 -30.81
C GLN A 136 2.37 25.63 -31.83
N ALA A 137 1.78 26.12 -32.93
CA ALA A 137 2.52 26.81 -33.99
C ALA A 137 3.21 28.09 -33.51
N SER A 138 2.65 28.76 -32.49
CA SER A 138 3.17 30.00 -31.90
C SER A 138 4.28 29.80 -30.88
N LYS A 139 4.58 28.56 -30.47
CA LYS A 139 5.69 28.28 -29.56
C LYS A 139 6.90 27.82 -30.35
N PRO A 140 8.09 28.40 -30.12
CA PRO A 140 9.31 27.88 -30.73
C PRO A 140 9.48 26.41 -30.32
N ILE A 141 9.92 25.57 -31.26
CA ILE A 141 10.36 24.20 -30.99
C ILE A 141 11.27 24.26 -29.76
N PRO A 142 11.01 23.52 -28.66
CA PRO A 142 11.71 23.71 -27.40
C PRO A 142 13.22 23.71 -27.60
N GLN A 143 13.84 24.90 -27.61
CA GLN A 143 15.22 25.01 -28.08
C GLN A 143 16.23 24.51 -27.03
N ILE A 144 15.91 24.48 -25.73
CA ILE A 144 16.91 24.12 -24.69
C ILE A 144 16.28 23.39 -23.49
N THR A 145 16.51 22.08 -23.43
CA THR A 145 17.04 21.21 -22.34
C THR A 145 16.87 21.49 -20.84
N SER A 146 16.19 22.53 -20.36
CA SER A 146 16.13 22.77 -18.92
C SER A 146 15.05 21.94 -18.25
N ARG A 147 15.47 20.99 -17.41
CA ARG A 147 14.61 20.32 -16.44
C ARG A 147 13.92 21.38 -15.57
N CYS A 148 12.60 21.25 -15.37
CA CYS A 148 11.87 22.11 -14.45
C CYS A 148 12.50 22.04 -13.05
N ARG A 149 12.82 23.19 -12.45
CA ARG A 149 13.44 23.25 -11.12
C ARG A 149 12.51 22.80 -10.00
N GLU A 150 11.20 22.96 -10.18
CA GLU A 150 10.19 22.62 -9.17
C GLU A 150 9.86 21.12 -9.17
N CYS A 151 9.37 20.61 -10.31
CA CYS A 151 8.87 19.23 -10.39
C CYS A 151 9.86 18.26 -11.05
N GLY A 152 10.95 18.76 -11.61
CA GLY A 152 11.92 17.92 -12.30
C GLY A 152 11.46 17.40 -13.67
N PHE A 153 10.34 17.89 -14.20
CA PHE A 153 9.81 17.49 -15.52
C PHE A 153 10.72 17.95 -16.65
N TYR A 154 10.81 17.12 -17.69
CA TYR A 154 11.66 17.40 -18.85
C TYR A 154 10.98 16.90 -20.11
N ASP A 155 10.55 17.82 -20.97
CA ASP A 155 10.10 17.51 -22.32
C ASP A 155 11.31 17.52 -23.26
N ILE A 156 11.67 16.35 -23.77
CA ILE A 156 12.81 16.19 -24.68
C ILE A 156 12.50 16.64 -26.12
N GLY A 157 11.22 16.73 -26.48
CA GLY A 157 10.77 17.02 -27.84
C GLY A 157 10.96 15.87 -28.83
N LEU A 158 10.13 15.87 -29.88
CA LEU A 158 9.96 14.77 -30.82
C LEU A 158 11.25 14.37 -31.57
N VAL A 159 12.03 15.34 -32.04
CA VAL A 159 13.25 15.07 -32.84
C VAL A 159 14.30 14.31 -32.04
N ARG A 160 14.50 14.69 -30.77
CA ARG A 160 15.47 14.05 -29.89
C ARG A 160 14.96 12.70 -29.41
N GLU A 161 13.67 12.59 -29.12
CA GLU A 161 13.02 11.33 -28.80
C GLU A 161 13.25 10.26 -29.88
N ILE A 162 13.02 10.57 -31.16
CA ILE A 162 13.22 9.63 -32.28
C ILE A 162 14.63 9.04 -32.28
N LYS A 163 15.65 9.85 -31.97
CA LYS A 163 17.04 9.40 -31.86
C LYS A 163 17.23 8.43 -30.69
N MET A 164 16.65 8.73 -29.53
CA MET A 164 16.81 7.93 -28.31
C MET A 164 16.05 6.59 -28.38
N ARG A 165 14.92 6.53 -29.09
CA ARG A 165 14.10 5.32 -29.27
C ARG A 165 14.83 4.16 -29.95
N ARG A 166 15.87 4.43 -30.74
CA ARG A 166 16.65 3.41 -31.46
C ARG A 166 17.72 2.73 -30.60
N SER A 167 17.70 2.95 -29.29
CA SER A 167 18.65 2.34 -28.35
C SER A 167 18.49 0.81 -28.33
N LYS A 168 19.61 0.09 -28.51
CA LYS A 168 19.62 -1.38 -28.47
C LYS A 168 19.11 -1.88 -27.12
N GLY A 169 18.15 -2.80 -27.13
CA GLY A 169 17.60 -3.44 -25.93
C GLY A 169 16.55 -2.63 -25.17
N LEU A 170 16.28 -1.37 -25.55
CA LEU A 170 15.23 -0.56 -24.92
C LEU A 170 13.85 -1.19 -25.12
N ASP A 171 13.54 -1.57 -26.37
CA ASP A 171 12.27 -2.18 -26.75
C ASP A 171 11.99 -3.46 -25.96
N SER A 172 12.96 -4.39 -25.93
CA SER A 172 12.87 -5.62 -25.16
C SER A 172 12.71 -5.38 -23.65
N ALA A 173 13.36 -4.35 -23.10
CA ALA A 173 13.22 -4.01 -21.69
C ALA A 173 11.83 -3.44 -21.38
N LEU A 174 11.31 -2.55 -22.26
CA LEU A 174 9.96 -2.00 -22.14
C LEU A 174 8.91 -3.11 -22.26
N GLN A 175 9.07 -4.03 -23.21
CA GLN A 175 8.21 -5.19 -23.36
C GLN A 175 8.21 -6.05 -22.09
N HIS A 176 9.39 -6.49 -21.62
CA HIS A 176 9.51 -7.36 -20.45
C HIS A 176 8.87 -6.75 -19.19
N PHE A 177 9.21 -5.49 -18.87
CA PHE A 177 8.66 -4.82 -17.69
C PHE A 177 7.20 -4.40 -17.86
N GLY A 178 6.78 -4.13 -19.08
CA GLY A 178 5.40 -3.81 -19.41
C GLY A 178 4.49 -5.03 -19.27
N GLU A 179 4.92 -6.20 -19.73
CA GLU A 179 4.19 -7.48 -19.58
C GLU A 179 3.99 -7.84 -18.11
N ALA A 180 5.02 -7.70 -17.28
CA ALA A 180 4.94 -8.00 -15.85
C ALA A 180 3.90 -7.10 -15.16
N GLN A 181 3.89 -5.80 -15.48
CA GLN A 181 2.91 -4.86 -14.94
C GLN A 181 1.50 -5.13 -15.51
N ALA A 182 1.38 -5.39 -16.81
CA ALA A 182 0.12 -5.71 -17.47
C ALA A 182 -0.54 -6.90 -16.79
N SER A 183 0.21 -7.99 -16.63
CA SER A 183 -0.26 -9.21 -16.00
C SER A 183 -0.75 -8.95 -14.57
N TRP A 184 0.01 -8.18 -13.78
CA TRP A 184 -0.41 -7.77 -12.43
C TRP A 184 -1.75 -7.03 -12.44
N TYR A 185 -1.84 -5.95 -13.22
CA TYR A 185 -3.03 -5.10 -13.24
C TYR A 185 -4.25 -5.79 -13.84
N THR A 186 -4.06 -6.67 -14.84
CA THR A 186 -5.13 -7.51 -15.38
C THR A 186 -5.72 -8.42 -14.31
N GLN A 187 -4.90 -9.04 -13.45
CA GLN A 187 -5.39 -9.88 -12.36
C GLN A 187 -6.12 -9.07 -11.28
N VAL A 188 -5.55 -7.94 -10.86
CA VAL A 188 -6.22 -7.05 -9.90
C VAL A 188 -7.58 -6.58 -10.46
N LYS A 189 -7.62 -6.16 -11.72
CA LYS A 189 -8.86 -5.73 -12.39
C LYS A 189 -9.86 -6.89 -12.55
N LYS A 190 -9.40 -8.12 -12.78
CA LYS A 190 -10.27 -9.31 -12.79
C LYS A 190 -10.96 -9.48 -11.44
N THR A 191 -10.22 -9.39 -10.33
CA THR A 191 -10.85 -9.46 -8.98
C THR A 191 -11.88 -8.36 -8.76
N HIS A 192 -11.66 -7.15 -9.30
CA HIS A 192 -12.65 -6.08 -9.27
C HIS A 192 -13.92 -6.44 -10.05
N LYS A 193 -13.77 -6.94 -11.29
CA LYS A 193 -14.90 -7.34 -12.15
C LYS A 193 -15.73 -8.48 -11.55
N GLU A 194 -15.10 -9.37 -10.79
CA GLU A 194 -15.76 -10.46 -10.07
C GLU A 194 -16.51 -9.99 -8.80
N GLY A 195 -16.62 -8.68 -8.58
CA GLY A 195 -17.33 -8.10 -7.44
C GLY A 195 -16.53 -8.14 -6.13
N SER A 196 -15.24 -8.45 -6.18
CA SER A 196 -14.40 -8.42 -4.98
C SER A 196 -14.25 -6.99 -4.47
N ILE A 197 -14.73 -6.76 -3.25
CA ILE A 197 -14.55 -5.48 -2.54
C ILE A 197 -13.06 -5.10 -2.42
N HIS A 198 -12.16 -6.10 -2.38
CA HIS A 198 -10.71 -5.91 -2.31
C HIS A 198 -10.14 -5.33 -3.60
N GLY A 199 -10.60 -5.82 -4.75
CA GLY A 199 -10.24 -5.26 -6.06
C GLY A 199 -10.69 -3.81 -6.21
N ALA A 200 -11.89 -3.48 -5.71
CA ALA A 200 -12.42 -2.12 -5.72
C ALA A 200 -11.57 -1.16 -4.87
N TYR A 201 -11.25 -1.58 -3.64
CA TYR A 201 -10.46 -0.74 -2.73
C TYR A 201 -9.02 -0.55 -3.18
N TYR A 202 -8.42 -1.53 -3.87
CA TYR A 202 -7.08 -1.40 -4.44
C TYR A 202 -6.97 -0.18 -5.37
N TYR A 203 -8.02 0.10 -6.16
CA TYR A 203 -8.05 1.24 -7.08
C TYR A 203 -8.55 2.54 -6.45
N LYS A 204 -9.23 2.48 -5.29
CA LYS A 204 -9.88 3.66 -4.69
C LYS A 204 -9.02 4.43 -3.68
N PHE A 205 -8.17 3.75 -2.91
CA PHE A 205 -7.39 4.39 -1.85
C PHE A 205 -5.92 3.96 -1.85
N SER A 206 -5.00 4.92 -1.72
CA SER A 206 -3.55 4.65 -1.70
C SER A 206 -3.10 3.76 -0.53
N GLY A 207 -3.66 3.96 0.68
CA GLY A 207 -3.37 3.13 1.84
C GLY A 207 -3.87 1.69 1.66
N CYS A 208 -5.07 1.53 1.10
CA CYS A 208 -5.61 0.22 0.73
C CYS A 208 -4.70 -0.48 -0.28
N ARG A 209 -4.27 0.20 -1.35
CA ARG A 209 -3.36 -0.40 -2.34
C ARG A 209 -2.12 -1.01 -1.69
N GLN A 210 -1.46 -0.30 -0.79
CA GLN A 210 -0.31 -0.82 -0.02
C GLN A 210 -0.72 -2.05 0.81
N GLY A 211 -1.87 -1.99 1.48
CA GLY A 211 -2.54 -3.08 2.20
C GLY A 211 -2.77 -4.36 1.37
N PHE A 212 -3.29 -4.22 0.15
CA PHE A 212 -3.70 -5.32 -0.73
C PHE A 212 -2.55 -5.89 -1.58
N THR A 213 -1.44 -5.16 -1.72
CA THR A 213 -0.34 -5.57 -2.61
C THR A 213 0.27 -6.92 -2.22
N ALA A 214 0.74 -7.11 -0.97
CA ALA A 214 1.30 -8.41 -0.56
C ALA A 214 0.29 -9.58 -0.62
N PRO A 215 -0.96 -9.41 -0.18
CA PRO A 215 -2.00 -10.43 -0.35
C PRO A 215 -2.21 -10.83 -1.81
N PHE A 216 -2.29 -9.88 -2.72
CA PHE A 216 -2.43 -10.13 -4.15
C PHE A 216 -1.19 -10.79 -4.75
N GLU A 217 0.02 -10.45 -4.31
CA GLU A 217 1.25 -11.15 -4.75
C GLU A 217 1.19 -12.65 -4.42
N ARG A 218 0.73 -13.00 -3.22
CA ARG A 218 0.58 -14.40 -2.83
C ARG A 218 -0.57 -15.08 -3.57
N ALA A 219 -1.72 -14.42 -3.69
CA ALA A 219 -2.89 -14.97 -4.34
C ALA A 219 -2.64 -15.24 -5.83
N PHE A 220 -2.01 -14.29 -6.53
CA PHE A 220 -1.70 -14.40 -7.94
C PHE A 220 -0.41 -15.15 -8.23
N ARG A 221 0.43 -15.41 -7.20
CA ARG A 221 1.78 -15.96 -7.32
C ARG A 221 2.66 -15.13 -8.26
N MET A 222 2.57 -13.81 -8.11
CA MET A 222 3.22 -12.83 -8.99
C MET A 222 3.85 -11.71 -8.16
N GLN A 223 4.85 -11.03 -8.71
CA GLN A 223 5.44 -9.86 -8.08
C GLN A 223 4.65 -8.60 -8.45
N SER A 224 4.41 -7.74 -7.46
CA SER A 224 3.83 -6.42 -7.69
C SER A 224 4.83 -5.48 -8.36
N PRO A 225 4.37 -4.38 -9.00
CA PRO A 225 5.26 -3.36 -9.52
C PRO A 225 6.27 -2.84 -8.49
N GLU A 226 5.86 -2.66 -7.23
CA GLU A 226 6.72 -2.20 -6.14
C GLU A 226 7.85 -3.18 -5.81
N ARG A 227 7.55 -4.48 -5.83
CA ARG A 227 8.54 -5.53 -5.58
C ARG A 227 9.51 -5.68 -6.75
N ILE A 228 9.03 -5.63 -7.99
CA ILE A 228 9.88 -5.62 -9.19
C ILE A 228 10.83 -4.41 -9.17
N ALA A 229 10.30 -3.23 -8.77
CA ALA A 229 11.09 -2.00 -8.63
C ALA A 229 12.06 -2.01 -7.44
N LYS A 230 11.97 -2.98 -6.51
CA LYS A 230 12.74 -3.04 -5.24
C LYS A 230 12.57 -1.80 -4.35
N ILE A 231 11.45 -1.10 -4.47
CA ILE A 231 11.15 0.11 -3.69
C ILE A 231 10.38 -0.24 -2.40
N ARG A 232 9.77 -1.41 -2.37
CA ARG A 232 9.09 -1.92 -1.18
C ARG A 232 10.11 -2.36 -0.14
N ARG A 233 10.08 -1.72 1.03
CA ARG A 233 10.50 -2.36 2.29
C ARG A 233 9.42 -3.37 2.63
N ASP A 234 9.78 -4.55 3.14
CA ASP A 234 8.87 -5.68 3.39
C ASP A 234 7.86 -5.38 4.53
N ASP A 235 7.07 -4.32 4.37
CA ASP A 235 5.92 -4.00 5.20
C ASP A 235 4.83 -4.94 4.72
N GLN A 236 4.74 -6.13 5.32
CA GLN A 236 3.72 -7.12 4.98
C GLN A 236 2.44 -6.88 5.81
N PRO A 237 1.37 -6.34 5.23
CA PRO A 237 0.01 -6.58 5.69
C PRO A 237 -0.40 -8.03 5.32
N ILE A 238 0.12 -9.00 6.08
CA ILE A 238 -0.69 -9.91 6.91
C ILE A 238 -2.19 -9.90 6.52
N ALA A 239 -2.85 -10.96 5.95
CA ALA A 239 -4.26 -10.96 5.43
C ALA A 239 -5.22 -12.09 5.81
N TRP A 240 -6.50 -11.73 6.09
CA TRP A 240 -7.69 -12.60 6.04
C TRP A 240 -8.55 -12.23 4.83
N VAL A 241 -8.91 -13.22 4.04
CA VAL A 241 -9.87 -13.10 2.93
C VAL A 241 -11.23 -13.59 3.43
N LYS A 242 -12.28 -12.78 3.31
CA LYS A 242 -13.66 -13.28 3.48
C LYS A 242 -13.98 -14.10 2.23
N LEU A 243 -14.27 -15.40 2.39
CA LEU A 243 -14.68 -16.25 1.28
C LEU A 243 -16.03 -15.75 0.69
N PRO A 244 -16.20 -15.73 -0.64
CA PRO A 244 -17.43 -15.32 -1.32
C PRO A 244 -18.67 -16.13 -0.94
N SER A 245 -18.50 -17.32 -0.35
CA SER A 245 -19.59 -18.15 0.15
C SER A 245 -20.39 -17.52 1.31
N PHE A 246 -19.99 -16.33 1.79
CA PHE A 246 -20.72 -15.55 2.81
C PHE A 246 -21.48 -14.34 2.25
N SER A 247 -21.56 -14.14 0.93
CA SER A 247 -22.31 -13.04 0.30
C SER A 247 -23.67 -13.44 -0.28
N GLU A 248 -24.04 -14.73 -0.26
CA GLU A 248 -25.35 -15.19 -0.77
C GLU A 248 -26.39 -15.51 0.30
N ALA A 249 -26.15 -15.18 1.57
CA ALA A 249 -27.24 -15.10 2.52
C ALA A 249 -27.88 -13.71 2.41
N GLY A 250 -28.89 -13.59 1.54
CA GLY A 250 -29.88 -12.49 1.50
C GLY A 250 -30.73 -12.37 2.77
N SER A 251 -30.20 -12.82 3.90
CA SER A 251 -30.67 -12.53 5.22
C SER A 251 -29.42 -12.18 6.03
N TRP A 252 -29.36 -10.95 6.53
CA TRP A 252 -28.84 -10.75 7.88
C TRP A 252 -29.80 -11.50 8.83
N GLY A 253 -29.89 -12.82 8.68
CA GLY A 253 -30.65 -13.68 9.56
C GLY A 253 -29.92 -13.58 10.86
N LYS A 254 -30.41 -12.69 11.73
CA LYS A 254 -30.28 -12.68 13.18
C LYS A 254 -29.17 -13.61 13.69
N TYR A 255 -27.92 -13.35 13.30
CA TYR A 255 -26.83 -13.58 14.22
C TYR A 255 -26.98 -12.38 15.12
N GLU A 256 -27.77 -12.56 16.17
CA GLU A 256 -27.71 -11.69 17.33
C GLU A 256 -26.22 -11.49 17.61
N CYS A 257 -25.68 -10.33 17.23
CA CYS A 257 -24.51 -9.80 17.88
C CYS A 257 -24.95 -9.71 19.33
N ARG A 258 -24.71 -10.77 20.11
CA ARG A 258 -24.59 -10.61 21.54
C ARG A 258 -23.58 -9.49 21.69
N ILE A 259 -24.06 -8.38 22.23
CA ILE A 259 -23.22 -7.27 22.63
C ILE A 259 -22.44 -7.84 23.81
N ASP A 260 -21.38 -8.61 23.51
CA ASP A 260 -20.41 -9.01 24.51
C ASP A 260 -19.82 -7.68 24.98
N ASN A 261 -20.01 -7.32 26.25
CA ASN A 261 -19.30 -6.16 26.80
C ASN A 261 -17.77 -6.41 26.66
N ILE A 262 -16.95 -5.35 26.64
CA ILE A 262 -15.50 -5.48 26.40
C ILE A 262 -14.86 -6.48 27.38
N GLN A 263 -15.40 -6.62 28.58
CA GLN A 263 -14.97 -7.58 29.59
C GLN A 263 -15.22 -9.03 29.15
N GLU A 264 -16.46 -9.39 28.82
CA GLU A 264 -16.84 -10.70 28.29
C GLU A 264 -16.04 -11.05 27.04
N ALA A 265 -15.84 -10.09 26.15
CA ALA A 265 -15.03 -10.28 24.95
C ALA A 265 -13.54 -10.53 25.28
N CYS A 266 -12.99 -9.87 26.31
CA CYS A 266 -11.64 -10.12 26.81
C CYS A 266 -11.53 -11.50 27.49
N GLU A 267 -12.49 -11.89 28.33
CA GLU A 267 -12.56 -13.22 28.97
C GLU A 267 -12.66 -14.34 27.92
N ARG A 268 -13.40 -14.09 26.84
CA ARG A 268 -13.50 -15.01 25.70
C ARG A 268 -12.20 -15.12 24.92
N LEU A 269 -11.42 -14.03 24.81
CA LEU A 269 -10.07 -14.09 24.26
C LEU A 269 -9.10 -14.85 25.16
N GLU A 270 -9.18 -14.64 26.47
CA GLU A 270 -8.34 -15.35 27.45
C GLU A 270 -8.58 -16.86 27.40
N SER A 271 -9.84 -17.28 27.43
CA SER A 271 -10.22 -18.70 27.33
C SER A 271 -9.80 -19.32 25.99
N SER A 272 -9.93 -18.58 24.88
CA SER A 272 -9.64 -19.10 23.53
C SER A 272 -8.16 -19.15 23.17
N TYR A 273 -7.37 -18.18 23.63
CA TYR A 273 -5.98 -17.98 23.18
C TYR A 273 -4.93 -18.06 24.30
N LEU A 274 -5.31 -17.86 25.56
CA LEU A 274 -4.37 -17.76 26.69
C LEU A 274 -4.48 -18.90 27.70
N SER A 275 -5.31 -19.91 27.45
CA SER A 275 -5.55 -21.03 28.38
C SER A 275 -4.27 -21.67 28.92
N GLY A 276 -3.26 -21.88 28.07
CA GLY A 276 -1.94 -22.37 28.49
C GLY A 276 -0.82 -21.31 28.50
N HIS A 277 -1.17 -20.04 28.66
CA HIS A 277 -0.23 -18.91 28.74
C HIS A 277 -0.46 -18.05 30.00
N ARG A 278 -1.25 -18.53 30.98
CA ARG A 278 -1.61 -17.76 32.19
C ARG A 278 -0.38 -17.27 32.98
N SER A 279 0.63 -18.13 33.16
CA SER A 279 1.89 -17.76 33.83
C SER A 279 2.67 -16.71 33.02
N CYS A 280 2.67 -16.82 31.69
CA CYS A 280 3.29 -15.85 30.81
C CYS A 280 2.59 -14.49 30.89
N VAL A 281 1.25 -14.48 30.94
CA VAL A 281 0.46 -13.25 31.13
C VAL A 281 0.83 -12.57 32.44
N ALA A 282 0.89 -13.32 33.55
CA ALA A 282 1.29 -12.78 34.84
C ALA A 282 2.71 -12.19 34.80
N SER A 283 3.67 -12.93 34.23
CA SER A 283 5.07 -12.49 34.13
C SER A 283 5.27 -11.28 33.21
N ILE A 284 4.53 -11.17 32.10
CA ILE A 284 4.63 -10.00 31.23
C ILE A 284 3.88 -8.80 31.82
N ASN A 285 2.79 -9.05 32.55
CA ASN A 285 2.06 -8.02 33.25
C ASN A 285 2.92 -7.33 34.32
N THR A 286 3.83 -8.04 34.99
CA THR A 286 4.77 -7.42 35.94
C THR A 286 5.80 -6.53 35.25
N VAL A 287 6.30 -6.92 34.07
CA VAL A 287 7.23 -6.10 33.27
C VAL A 287 6.55 -4.84 32.72
N THR A 288 5.28 -4.96 32.32
CA THR A 288 4.51 -3.86 31.72
C THR A 288 3.77 -2.97 32.73
N GLY A 289 3.75 -3.36 34.01
CA GLY A 289 3.22 -2.57 35.12
C GLY A 289 3.97 -1.26 35.37
N TYR A 290 3.54 -0.48 36.36
CA TYR A 290 4.21 0.78 36.69
C TYR A 290 5.66 0.54 37.16
N SER A 291 6.55 1.49 36.84
CA SER A 291 7.93 1.43 37.27
C SER A 291 8.01 1.67 38.78
N ASP A 292 8.56 0.71 39.50
CA ASP A 292 8.94 0.82 40.91
C ASP A 292 10.42 1.19 41.06
N GLY A 293 11.07 1.67 39.98
CA GLY A 293 12.50 1.93 39.93
C GLY A 293 13.35 0.68 39.66
N THR A 294 12.76 -0.51 39.56
CA THR A 294 13.50 -1.75 39.30
C THR A 294 13.42 -2.18 37.84
N GLU A 295 14.55 -2.64 37.32
CA GLU A 295 14.62 -3.26 36.00
C GLU A 295 13.92 -4.62 36.04
N LYS A 296 13.06 -4.87 35.05
CA LYS A 296 12.27 -6.10 34.98
C LYS A 296 12.50 -6.81 33.66
N LYS A 297 12.69 -8.12 33.74
CA LYS A 297 12.83 -9.00 32.58
C LYS A 297 11.91 -10.22 32.69
N ALA A 298 11.43 -10.68 31.53
CA ALA A 298 10.62 -11.89 31.41
C ALA A 298 10.91 -12.59 30.08
N LYS A 299 10.76 -13.93 30.05
CA LYS A 299 10.82 -14.67 28.77
C LYS A 299 9.71 -14.20 27.84
N LEU A 300 10.03 -14.05 26.55
CA LEU A 300 9.07 -13.62 25.55
C LEU A 300 7.99 -14.69 25.35
N CYS A 301 6.75 -14.31 25.65
CA CYS A 301 5.56 -14.99 25.18
C CYS A 301 4.77 -14.07 24.25
N PRO A 302 4.81 -14.29 22.92
CA PRO A 302 4.17 -13.37 21.99
C PRO A 302 2.65 -13.28 22.16
N VAL A 303 2.02 -14.40 22.53
CA VAL A 303 0.58 -14.51 22.79
C VAL A 303 0.18 -13.66 23.99
N ALA A 304 0.89 -13.81 25.11
CA ALA A 304 0.65 -13.04 26.32
C ALA A 304 1.01 -11.55 26.13
N LEU A 305 2.12 -11.24 25.46
CA LEU A 305 2.51 -9.86 25.14
C LEU A 305 1.46 -9.16 24.26
N ALA A 306 1.00 -9.81 23.19
CA ALA A 306 -0.03 -9.26 22.32
C ALA A 306 -1.32 -8.93 23.07
N TYR A 307 -1.69 -9.79 24.03
CA TYR A 307 -2.85 -9.56 24.88
C TYR A 307 -2.65 -8.39 25.84
N ILE A 308 -1.52 -8.30 26.53
CA ILE A 308 -1.22 -7.18 27.43
C ILE A 308 -1.21 -5.85 26.66
N LEU A 309 -0.62 -5.81 25.47
CA LEU A 309 -0.61 -4.61 24.62
C LEU A 309 -2.02 -4.20 24.18
N LEU A 310 -2.89 -5.18 23.88
CA LEU A 310 -4.31 -4.92 23.61
C LEU A 310 -5.00 -4.30 24.85
N ARG A 311 -4.79 -4.88 26.03
CA ARG A 311 -5.38 -4.39 27.28
C ARG A 311 -4.91 -2.98 27.62
N LEU A 312 -3.62 -2.68 27.43
CA LEU A 312 -3.06 -1.33 27.56
C LEU A 312 -3.71 -0.33 26.59
N LYS A 313 -3.98 -0.74 25.35
CA LYS A 313 -4.68 0.10 24.37
C LYS A 313 -6.15 0.35 24.72
N LEU A 314 -6.83 -0.62 25.34
CA LEU A 314 -8.22 -0.48 25.78
C LEU A 314 -8.37 0.38 27.05
N ALA A 315 -7.40 0.33 27.97
CA ALA A 315 -7.44 1.02 29.26
C ALA A 315 -7.27 2.55 29.18
N TYR A 316 -6.85 3.11 28.04
CA TYR A 316 -6.12 4.37 28.06
C TYR A 316 -6.94 5.57 27.58
N LEU A 317 -7.74 6.10 28.49
CA LEU A 317 -7.79 7.56 28.65
C LEU A 317 -6.89 8.05 29.80
N ASN A 318 -6.52 7.21 30.79
CA ASN A 318 -5.77 7.64 31.98
C ASN A 318 -4.69 6.68 32.52
N TRP A 319 -4.28 5.61 31.82
CA TRP A 319 -3.13 4.82 32.31
C TRP A 319 -1.81 5.61 32.12
N PRO A 320 -0.69 5.18 32.72
CA PRO A 320 -0.77 4.82 34.12
C PRO A 320 -1.36 5.99 34.94
N VAL A 321 -2.41 5.71 35.73
CA VAL A 321 -2.81 6.63 36.81
C VAL A 321 -1.88 6.34 38.00
N PRO A 322 -1.45 7.33 38.79
CA PRO A 322 -0.73 7.05 40.04
C PRO A 322 -1.49 6.00 40.87
N GLY A 323 -0.81 4.90 41.26
CA GLY A 323 -1.42 3.75 41.95
C GLY A 323 -1.86 2.59 41.04
N SER A 324 -1.66 2.71 39.72
CA SER A 324 -1.91 1.66 38.74
C SER A 324 -0.90 0.49 38.82
N ILE A 325 -1.30 -0.65 39.37
CA ILE A 325 -0.39 -1.79 39.62
C ILE A 325 -0.24 -2.70 38.39
N SER A 326 -1.25 -2.79 37.52
CA SER A 326 -1.33 -3.84 36.50
C SER A 326 -2.15 -3.45 35.25
N ALA A 327 -1.67 -3.83 34.07
CA ALA A 327 -2.40 -3.66 32.80
C ALA A 327 -3.70 -4.50 32.76
N LEU A 328 -3.77 -5.57 33.56
CA LEU A 328 -4.95 -6.42 33.70
C LEU A 328 -6.03 -5.82 34.62
N SER A 329 -5.67 -4.92 35.54
CA SER A 329 -6.63 -4.32 36.49
C SER A 329 -7.21 -3.00 36.00
N SER A 330 -6.47 -2.25 35.19
CA SER A 330 -6.85 -0.87 34.82
C SER A 330 -7.74 -0.73 33.59
N GLY A 331 -8.26 -1.84 33.05
CA GLY A 331 -9.09 -1.85 31.84
C GLY A 331 -10.60 -1.78 32.05
N PHE A 332 -11.11 -1.97 33.28
CA PHE A 332 -12.56 -2.14 33.50
C PHE A 332 -13.18 -1.12 34.45
N ALA A 333 -12.44 -0.64 35.47
CA ALA A 333 -12.99 0.23 36.51
C ALA A 333 -13.43 1.63 36.04
N TYR A 334 -13.00 2.07 34.85
CA TYR A 334 -13.35 3.38 34.26
C TYR A 334 -13.88 3.26 32.82
N ALA A 335 -14.21 2.04 32.37
CA ALA A 335 -14.69 1.81 31.01
C ALA A 335 -16.07 2.45 30.78
N GLU A 336 -16.90 2.60 31.82
CA GLU A 336 -18.27 3.14 31.75
C GLU A 336 -18.34 4.65 31.46
N ASP A 337 -17.39 5.45 31.97
CA ASP A 337 -17.41 6.91 31.83
C ASP A 337 -16.80 7.44 30.52
N VAL A 338 -16.12 6.57 29.77
CA VAL A 338 -15.30 6.89 28.59
C VAL A 338 -15.93 6.40 27.27
N ILE A 339 -17.07 5.73 27.36
CA ILE A 339 -17.85 5.18 26.23
C ILE A 339 -18.25 6.22 25.15
N PRO A 340 -18.30 7.57 25.35
CA PRO A 340 -18.73 8.45 24.26
C PRO A 340 -17.79 8.51 23.04
N LEU A 341 -16.51 8.10 23.16
CA LEU A 341 -15.50 8.23 22.09
C LEU A 341 -15.11 6.92 21.39
N LEU A 342 -15.55 5.78 21.92
CA LEU A 342 -15.44 4.47 21.28
C LEU A 342 -16.86 4.07 20.86
N SER A 343 -17.09 3.81 19.56
CA SER A 343 -18.38 3.29 19.10
C SER A 343 -18.81 2.14 20.03
N PRO A 344 -20.02 2.13 20.61
CA PRO A 344 -20.48 1.16 21.61
C PRO A 344 -20.60 -0.30 21.09
N GLU A 345 -19.91 -0.64 20.00
CA GLU A 345 -20.07 -1.85 19.21
C GLU A 345 -18.81 -2.74 19.16
N TRP A 346 -17.83 -2.53 20.05
CA TRP A 346 -16.65 -3.41 20.11
C TRP A 346 -17.03 -4.80 20.62
N ASN A 347 -17.36 -5.68 19.70
CA ASN A 347 -17.68 -7.08 19.97
C ASN A 347 -16.41 -7.96 20.00
N TYR A 348 -16.54 -9.21 20.47
CA TYR A 348 -15.47 -10.20 20.51
C TYR A 348 -14.68 -10.33 19.19
N ARG A 349 -15.35 -10.21 18.04
CA ARG A 349 -14.68 -10.33 16.73
C ARG A 349 -13.69 -9.20 16.51
N GLU A 350 -14.03 -7.98 16.89
CA GLU A 350 -13.16 -6.81 16.72
C GLU A 350 -11.95 -6.88 17.66
N LEU A 351 -12.15 -7.23 18.93
CA LEU A 351 -11.03 -7.46 19.85
C LEU A 351 -10.14 -8.63 19.42
N ARG A 352 -10.72 -9.68 18.83
CA ARG A 352 -9.95 -10.80 18.28
C ARG A 352 -9.09 -10.37 17.10
N VAL A 353 -9.62 -9.54 16.22
CA VAL A 353 -8.87 -8.96 15.09
C VAL A 353 -7.74 -8.08 15.63
N ALA A 354 -8.04 -7.19 16.58
CA ALA A 354 -7.06 -6.35 17.25
C ALA A 354 -5.89 -7.15 17.83
N TYR A 355 -6.23 -8.16 18.65
CA TYR A 355 -5.30 -9.10 19.26
C TYR A 355 -4.40 -9.79 18.22
N LEU A 356 -5.00 -10.38 17.19
CA LEU A 356 -4.26 -11.12 16.17
C LEU A 356 -3.37 -10.19 15.31
N SER A 357 -3.77 -8.93 15.12
CA SER A 357 -2.98 -7.93 14.40
C SER A 357 -1.69 -7.58 15.15
N ILE A 358 -1.80 -7.32 16.46
CA ILE A 358 -0.64 -7.11 17.33
C ILE A 358 0.27 -8.34 17.31
N LEU A 359 -0.30 -9.53 17.47
CA LEU A 359 0.46 -10.78 17.44
C LEU A 359 1.18 -11.01 16.11
N GLY A 360 0.55 -10.65 15.00
CA GLY A 360 1.14 -10.73 13.68
C GLY A 360 2.35 -9.80 13.49
N ARG A 361 2.26 -8.57 14.00
CA ARG A 361 3.37 -7.59 13.98
C ARG A 361 4.55 -8.05 14.82
N LEU A 362 4.29 -8.59 16.01
CA LEU A 362 5.33 -9.19 16.86
C LEU A 362 6.05 -10.33 16.12
N GLN A 363 5.32 -11.18 15.40
CA GLN A 363 5.93 -12.26 14.64
C GLN A 363 6.89 -11.76 13.56
N LEU A 364 6.55 -10.67 12.89
CA LEU A 364 7.38 -10.09 11.83
C LEU A 364 8.73 -9.64 12.41
N GLN A 365 8.68 -8.79 13.44
CA GLN A 365 9.87 -8.21 14.06
C GLN A 365 10.77 -9.28 14.67
N VAL A 366 10.18 -10.29 15.32
CA VAL A 366 10.96 -11.44 15.84
C VAL A 366 11.58 -12.26 14.70
N SER A 367 10.88 -12.45 13.57
CA SER A 367 11.42 -13.21 12.44
C SER A 367 12.58 -12.54 11.72
N GLU A 368 12.76 -11.22 11.91
CA GLU A 368 13.89 -10.46 11.37
C GLU A 368 15.17 -10.64 12.21
N GLY A 369 15.08 -11.26 13.39
CA GLY A 369 16.23 -11.62 14.23
C GLY A 369 16.94 -10.43 14.87
N LYS A 370 16.31 -9.25 14.90
CA LYS A 370 16.87 -8.01 15.45
C LYS A 370 16.24 -7.65 16.78
N GLU A 371 16.98 -6.86 17.57
CA GLU A 371 16.43 -6.17 18.73
C GLU A 371 15.50 -5.03 18.30
N PHE A 372 14.37 -4.89 18.99
CA PHE A 372 13.41 -3.83 18.70
C PHE A 372 12.71 -3.31 19.96
N LEU A 373 12.35 -2.03 19.92
CA LEU A 373 11.59 -1.34 20.95
C LEU A 373 10.11 -1.33 20.60
N ILE A 374 9.27 -1.64 21.58
CA ILE A 374 7.83 -1.48 21.47
C ILE A 374 7.44 -0.13 22.07
N LEU A 375 6.87 0.73 21.22
CA LEU A 375 6.32 2.02 21.58
C LEU A 375 4.80 1.95 21.46
N CYS A 376 4.09 1.81 22.57
CA CYS A 376 2.64 1.98 22.59
C CYS A 376 2.30 3.48 22.56
N ARG A 377 1.79 3.98 21.42
CA ARG A 377 1.42 5.40 21.26
C ARG A 377 -0.09 5.57 21.17
N PHE A 378 -0.65 6.48 21.96
CA PHE A 378 -2.10 6.64 22.14
C PHE A 378 -2.82 7.23 20.93
N GLY A 379 -2.24 8.25 20.29
CA GLY A 379 -2.83 8.92 19.12
C GLY A 379 -2.78 8.13 17.82
N ILE A 380 -2.12 6.97 17.81
CA ILE A 380 -2.10 6.10 16.65
C ILE A 380 -3.33 5.22 16.75
N SER A 381 -4.31 5.50 15.88
CA SER A 381 -5.44 4.62 15.70
C SER A 381 -4.90 3.24 15.42
N LEU A 382 -5.33 2.30 16.24
CA LEU A 382 -5.25 0.90 15.86
C LEU A 382 -5.79 0.79 14.43
N PRO A 383 -5.03 0.19 13.51
CA PRO A 383 -5.12 0.49 12.07
C PRO A 383 -6.54 0.25 11.48
N TRP A 384 -7.38 -0.50 12.19
CA TRP A 384 -8.73 -0.91 11.81
C TRP A 384 -9.84 0.13 12.07
N ARG A 385 -9.53 1.32 12.61
CA ARG A 385 -10.55 2.35 12.88
C ARG A 385 -11.17 2.95 11.61
N TYR A 386 -10.63 2.64 10.44
CA TYR A 386 -11.32 2.83 9.16
C TYR A 386 -12.14 1.59 8.83
N ARG A 387 -13.45 1.77 8.59
CA ARG A 387 -14.48 0.76 8.25
C ARG A 387 -14.19 -0.10 7.00
N SER A 388 -12.95 -0.17 6.55
CA SER A 388 -12.52 -0.89 5.36
C SER A 388 -11.15 -1.52 5.59
N LEU A 389 -11.21 -2.77 6.06
CA LEU A 389 -10.26 -3.85 5.76
C LEU A 389 -8.83 -3.68 6.26
N ASP A 390 -8.60 -4.22 7.45
CA ASP A 390 -7.29 -4.70 7.84
C ASP A 390 -7.21 -6.22 7.85
N PHE A 391 -6.10 -6.63 7.32
CA PHE A 391 -5.72 -7.96 6.95
C PHE A 391 -4.95 -8.56 8.15
N ILE A 392 -5.12 -9.87 8.48
CA ILE A 392 -4.29 -10.57 9.50
C ILE A 392 -3.81 -11.98 9.02
N ARG A 393 -2.54 -12.32 8.72
CA ARG A 393 -1.53 -12.85 9.66
C ARG A 393 -1.99 -14.00 10.53
N LYS A 394 -2.40 -15.16 10.02
CA LYS A 394 -2.51 -16.33 10.90
C LYS A 394 -1.10 -16.60 11.46
N SER A 395 -0.86 -16.16 12.69
CA SER A 395 0.43 -16.33 13.34
C SER A 395 0.82 -17.80 13.28
N SER A 396 2.07 -18.08 12.91
CA SER A 396 2.51 -19.48 12.80
C SER A 396 2.29 -20.17 14.14
N TYR A 397 1.88 -21.43 14.12
CA TYR A 397 1.60 -22.17 15.35
C TYR A 397 2.85 -22.21 16.24
N GLY A 398 4.04 -22.37 15.64
CA GLY A 398 5.32 -22.30 16.34
C GLY A 398 5.55 -20.97 17.06
N PHE A 399 5.20 -19.82 16.46
CA PHE A 399 5.32 -18.53 17.12
C PHE A 399 4.35 -18.37 18.30
N ARG A 400 3.13 -18.92 18.19
CA ARG A 400 2.15 -18.91 19.29
C ARG A 400 2.65 -19.71 20.49
N THR A 401 3.38 -20.78 20.24
CA THR A 401 3.93 -21.65 21.28
C THR A 401 5.38 -21.33 21.62
N LEU A 402 5.93 -20.18 21.17
CA LEU A 402 7.36 -19.86 21.29
C LEU A 402 7.86 -19.95 22.74
N CYS A 403 7.08 -19.46 23.71
CA CYS A 403 7.42 -19.51 25.13
C CYS A 403 7.52 -20.94 25.70
N ARG A 404 6.98 -21.94 25.01
CA ARG A 404 7.05 -23.36 25.39
C ARG A 404 8.20 -24.08 24.69
N THR A 405 8.87 -23.44 23.75
CA THR A 405 10.00 -24.02 23.04
C THR A 405 11.26 -23.88 23.91
N PRO A 406 11.99 -24.97 24.20
CA PRO A 406 13.19 -24.93 25.05
C PRO A 406 14.27 -23.98 24.53
N THR A 407 14.29 -23.75 23.21
CA THR A 407 15.24 -22.88 22.51
C THR A 407 14.80 -21.41 22.44
N CYS A 408 13.81 -20.99 23.22
CA CYS A 408 13.41 -19.58 23.26
C CYS A 408 14.48 -18.76 23.98
N THR A 409 15.33 -18.10 23.20
CA THR A 409 16.42 -17.22 23.67
C THR A 409 16.01 -15.76 23.62
N LEU A 410 14.72 -15.42 23.73
CA LEU A 410 14.25 -14.03 23.65
C LEU A 410 13.60 -13.60 24.96
N GLU A 411 13.97 -12.40 25.42
CA GLU A 411 13.42 -11.77 26.61
C GLU A 411 12.76 -10.41 26.29
N ILE A 412 11.78 -10.07 27.12
CA ILE A 412 11.18 -8.75 27.19
C ILE A 412 11.83 -8.06 28.39
N TYR A 413 12.43 -6.91 28.14
CA TYR A 413 13.10 -6.08 29.12
C TYR A 413 12.40 -4.73 29.22
N ARG A 414 12.32 -4.19 30.44
CA ARG A 414 11.94 -2.82 30.69
C ARG A 414 12.86 -2.21 31.74
N ASP A 415 13.33 -1.00 31.44
CA ASP A 415 14.13 -0.23 32.38
C ASP A 415 13.32 0.20 33.62
N GLY A 416 14.02 0.50 34.71
CA GLY A 416 13.43 0.99 35.95
C GLY A 416 12.80 2.38 35.84
N PHE A 417 12.99 3.08 34.71
CA PHE A 417 12.45 4.43 34.46
C PHE A 417 11.11 4.42 33.72
N GLY A 418 10.56 3.23 33.44
CA GLY A 418 9.26 3.08 32.81
C GLY A 418 9.28 3.33 31.30
N GLY A 419 10.46 3.27 30.68
CA GLY A 419 10.70 3.43 29.25
C GLY A 419 10.05 2.34 28.38
N PRO A 420 10.31 2.38 27.05
CA PRO A 420 9.77 1.42 26.10
C PRO A 420 10.17 -0.03 26.42
N LEU A 421 9.33 -0.99 26.03
CA LEU A 421 9.67 -2.40 26.15
C LEU A 421 10.71 -2.77 25.10
N LEU A 422 11.83 -3.33 25.51
CA LEU A 422 12.86 -3.86 24.62
C LEU A 422 12.68 -5.37 24.46
N ILE A 423 12.69 -5.85 23.22
CA ILE A 423 12.82 -7.27 22.93
C ILE A 423 14.23 -7.54 22.44
N ARG A 424 14.93 -8.45 23.14
CA ARG A 424 16.33 -8.79 22.86
C ARG A 424 16.64 -10.27 23.13
N PRO A 425 17.76 -10.79 22.62
CA PRO A 425 18.27 -12.10 22.99
C PRO A 425 18.56 -12.23 24.49
N ASP A 426 18.39 -13.43 25.04
CA ASP A 426 18.74 -13.80 26.42
C ASP A 426 20.26 -13.64 26.61
N SER A 427 20.65 -13.04 27.73
CA SER A 427 21.97 -12.43 27.91
C SER A 427 23.07 -13.40 28.38
N ASP A 428 22.85 -14.71 28.28
CA ASP A 428 23.85 -15.74 28.64
C ASP A 428 24.95 -15.94 27.57
N SER A 429 24.96 -15.18 26.47
CA SER A 429 26.02 -15.22 25.47
C SER A 429 26.64 -13.85 25.24
N SER A 430 27.80 -13.65 25.88
CA SER A 430 28.91 -12.73 25.56
C SER A 430 28.55 -11.34 24.98
N GLU A 431 28.88 -10.32 25.76
CA GLU A 431 28.99 -8.91 25.38
C GLU A 431 29.62 -8.75 23.98
N SER A 432 28.83 -8.20 23.05
CA SER A 432 29.40 -7.45 21.93
C SER A 432 28.69 -6.10 21.87
N GLU A 433 29.40 -5.07 22.32
CA GLU A 433 29.04 -3.69 22.07
C GLU A 433 29.14 -3.44 20.55
N THR A 434 28.05 -3.70 19.86
CA THR A 434 27.82 -3.14 18.53
C THR A 434 26.67 -2.17 18.68
N THR A 435 26.88 -0.93 18.23
CA THR A 435 25.81 0.07 18.05
C THR A 435 24.80 -0.47 17.04
N THR A 436 23.87 -1.28 17.51
CA THR A 436 22.73 -1.78 16.77
C THR A 436 21.74 -0.64 16.58
N VAL A 437 21.35 -0.38 15.32
CA VAL A 437 20.20 0.47 15.03
C VAL A 437 18.97 -0.27 15.54
N ILE A 438 18.47 0.09 16.72
CA ILE A 438 17.31 -0.55 17.33
C ILE A 438 16.05 -0.10 16.57
N GLU A 439 15.36 -1.07 15.96
CA GLU A 439 14.11 -0.80 15.25
C GLU A 439 12.98 -0.48 16.24
N ARG A 440 11.99 0.32 15.81
CA ARG A 440 10.88 0.77 16.66
C ARG A 440 9.57 0.21 16.13
N LEU A 441 9.00 -0.75 16.86
CA LEU A 441 7.63 -1.22 16.65
C LEU A 441 6.66 -0.26 17.35
N VAL A 442 5.99 0.59 16.57
CA VAL A 442 4.97 1.49 17.09
C VAL A 442 3.60 0.81 17.02
N ILE A 443 2.96 0.66 18.19
CA ILE A 443 1.64 0.03 18.35
C ILE A 443 0.63 1.09 18.73
#